data_AF-A0AAU4ILR6-F1
#
_entry.id   AF-A0AAU4ILR6-F1
#
_cell.length_a   1.000
_cell.length_b   1.000
_cell.length_c   1.000
_cell.angle_alpha   90.00
_cell.angle_beta   90.00
_cell.angle_gamma   90.00
#
_symmetry.space_group_name_H-M   'P 1'
#
loop_
_entity.id
_entity.type
_entity.pdbx_description
1 polymer ?
#
loop_
_entity_poly.entity_id
_entity_poly.type
_entity_poly.pdbx_seq_one_letter_code
_entity_poly.pdbx_strand_id
1 'polypeptide(L)'
;MTTHRDLAHLSRLDDLGTERWDALFGPRGFYSASPWLRHAQATAATAPYYFTAADGPEWVGALPAYQLEQDTPYVFCSPGTVVDFLYRQATGDDALWAAGLMPALACGGRNPSHTKAGVAAGLGPRRQREAVEAVVEAAERQAWATGMESVSFLYVDEDDEVRPG
;
A
#
# COMPACT_ATOMS: atom_id res chain seq x y z
N MET A 1 23.51 -2.65 12.97
CA MET A 1 23.26 -4.10 12.87
C MET A 1 21.95 -4.23 12.12
N THR A 2 22.01 -4.55 10.82
CA THR A 2 20.84 -4.61 9.93
C THR A 2 20.09 -5.90 10.25
N THR A 3 18.92 -5.80 10.86
CA THR A 3 18.07 -6.97 11.13
C THR A 3 17.59 -7.50 9.79
N HIS A 4 17.96 -8.73 9.43
CA HIS A 4 17.41 -9.41 8.25
C HIS A 4 15.92 -9.60 8.49
N ARG A 5 15.09 -8.88 7.73
CA ARG A 5 13.65 -9.14 7.67
C ARG A 5 13.36 -10.02 6.48
N ASP A 6 12.66 -11.11 6.72
CA ASP A 6 12.12 -11.92 5.64
C ASP A 6 10.94 -11.18 5.04
N LEU A 7 11.02 -10.95 3.73
CA LEU A 7 9.97 -10.33 2.95
C LEU A 7 9.23 -11.42 2.19
N ALA A 8 7.93 -11.51 2.43
CA ALA A 8 7.06 -12.38 1.64
C ALA A 8 6.17 -11.51 0.74
N HIS A 9 6.00 -12.00 -0.48
CA HIS A 9 5.07 -11.50 -1.47
C HIS A 9 4.05 -12.61 -1.74
N LEU A 10 2.79 -12.31 -1.48
CA LEU A 10 1.69 -13.25 -1.67
C LEU A 10 0.67 -12.66 -2.64
N SER A 11 0.17 -13.49 -3.54
CA SER A 11 -0.81 -13.13 -4.58
C SER A 11 -2.22 -13.64 -4.28
N ARG A 12 -2.42 -14.34 -3.15
CA ARG A 12 -3.72 -14.78 -2.66
C ARG A 12 -3.83 -14.53 -1.18
N LEU A 13 -4.96 -13.97 -0.76
CA LEU A 13 -5.25 -13.76 0.65
C LEU A 13 -5.39 -15.08 1.43
N ASP A 14 -5.80 -16.17 0.79
CA ASP A 14 -5.93 -17.50 1.43
C ASP A 14 -4.56 -18.05 1.89
N ASP A 15 -3.48 -17.59 1.27
CA ASP A 15 -2.11 -17.94 1.66
C ASP A 15 -1.59 -17.07 2.82
N LEU A 16 -2.34 -16.01 3.18
CA LEU A 16 -2.08 -15.23 4.39
C LEU A 16 -2.72 -15.88 5.61
N GLY A 17 -1.97 -15.94 6.70
CA GLY A 17 -2.55 -16.05 8.03
C GLY A 17 -3.34 -14.78 8.35
N THR A 18 -4.63 -14.73 7.97
CA THR A 18 -5.45 -13.51 8.05
C THR A 18 -5.54 -12.93 9.46
N GLU A 19 -5.51 -13.77 10.50
CA GLU A 19 -5.46 -13.33 11.89
C GLU A 19 -4.18 -12.51 12.19
N ARG A 20 -3.02 -12.98 11.69
CA ARG A 20 -1.74 -12.29 11.84
C ARG A 20 -1.70 -11.00 11.03
N TRP A 21 -2.31 -11.00 9.85
CA TRP A 21 -2.43 -9.81 9.02
C TRP A 21 -3.30 -8.74 9.71
N ASP A 22 -4.50 -9.12 10.16
CA ASP A 22 -5.46 -8.20 10.76
C ASP A 22 -4.92 -7.56 12.06
N ALA A 23 -4.11 -8.31 12.82
CA ALA A 23 -3.43 -7.79 14.00
C ALA A 23 -2.49 -6.60 13.71
N LEU A 24 -1.99 -6.44 12.48
CA LEU A 24 -1.07 -5.36 12.09
C LEU A 24 -1.77 -4.03 11.81
N PHE A 25 -3.06 -4.03 11.49
CA PHE A 25 -3.79 -2.80 11.13
C PHE A 25 -4.64 -2.24 12.28
N GLY A 26 -4.90 -3.07 13.30
CA GLY A 26 -5.70 -2.67 14.46
C GLY A 26 -7.12 -2.22 14.09
N PRO A 27 -7.84 -1.54 15.00
CA PRO A 27 -9.26 -1.25 14.85
C PRO A 27 -9.59 -0.20 13.76
N ARG A 28 -8.62 0.63 13.35
CA ARG A 28 -8.80 1.63 12.26
C ARG A 28 -8.45 1.06 10.88
N GLY A 29 -8.03 -0.20 10.82
CA GLY A 29 -7.52 -0.87 9.64
C GLY A 29 -8.53 -1.39 8.62
N PHE A 30 -9.79 -0.94 8.65
CA PHE A 30 -10.91 -1.61 7.96
C PHE A 30 -10.63 -1.92 6.48
N TYR A 31 -10.12 -0.97 5.70
CA TYR A 31 -9.84 -1.14 4.27
C TYR A 31 -8.60 -1.96 3.94
N SER A 32 -7.84 -2.33 4.96
CA SER A 32 -6.72 -3.26 4.85
C SER A 32 -7.00 -4.57 5.59
N ALA A 33 -8.12 -4.71 6.29
CA ALA A 33 -8.48 -5.93 7.00
C ALA A 33 -8.95 -7.03 6.04
N SER A 34 -8.72 -8.27 6.41
CA SER A 34 -8.95 -9.45 5.59
C SER A 34 -10.37 -9.56 5.01
N PRO A 35 -11.47 -9.19 5.71
CA PRO A 35 -12.81 -9.23 5.10
C PRO A 35 -12.94 -8.28 3.90
N TRP A 36 -12.35 -7.09 4.01
CA TRP A 36 -12.34 -6.13 2.90
C TRP A 36 -11.42 -6.59 1.77
N LEU A 37 -10.24 -7.13 2.10
CA LEU A 37 -9.30 -7.63 1.11
C LEU A 37 -9.88 -8.79 0.29
N ARG A 38 -10.72 -9.65 0.89
CA ARG A 38 -11.48 -10.68 0.15
C ARG A 38 -12.38 -10.06 -0.91
N HIS A 39 -13.11 -9.00 -0.54
CA HIS A 39 -13.95 -8.26 -1.48
C HIS A 39 -13.12 -7.57 -2.56
N ALA A 40 -12.02 -6.92 -2.19
CA ALA A 40 -11.12 -6.25 -3.12
C ALA A 40 -10.52 -7.24 -4.13
N GLN A 41 -10.06 -8.42 -3.68
CA GLN A 41 -9.56 -9.50 -4.54
C GLN A 41 -10.64 -10.03 -5.48
N ALA A 42 -11.86 -10.27 -4.97
CA ALA A 42 -12.98 -10.78 -5.77
C ALA A 42 -13.46 -9.81 -6.86
N THR A 43 -13.17 -8.51 -6.72
CA THR A 43 -13.61 -7.45 -7.62
C THR A 43 -12.46 -6.82 -8.42
N ALA A 44 -11.24 -7.33 -8.28
CA ALA A 44 -10.10 -6.80 -9.01
C ALA A 44 -9.96 -7.50 -10.37
N ALA A 45 -9.64 -6.72 -11.42
CA ALA A 45 -9.32 -7.26 -12.73
C ALA A 45 -7.99 -8.06 -12.69
N THR A 46 -7.06 -7.61 -11.85
CA THR A 46 -5.77 -8.25 -11.61
C THR A 46 -5.63 -8.57 -10.13
N ALA A 47 -4.99 -9.70 -9.80
CA ALA A 47 -4.78 -10.11 -8.42
C ALA A 47 -3.99 -9.02 -7.65
N PRO A 48 -4.43 -8.63 -6.44
CA PRO A 48 -3.66 -7.74 -5.58
C PRO A 48 -2.35 -8.39 -5.13
N TYR A 49 -1.42 -7.56 -4.69
CA TYR A 49 -0.21 -7.97 -3.98
C TYR A 49 -0.37 -7.74 -2.48
N TYR A 50 0.14 -8.68 -1.69
CA TYR A 50 0.20 -8.56 -0.24
C TYR A 50 1.66 -8.71 0.19
N PHE A 51 2.24 -7.62 0.68
CA PHE A 51 3.61 -7.60 1.20
C PHE A 51 3.59 -7.75 2.70
N THR A 52 4.49 -8.58 3.24
CA THR A 52 4.71 -8.69 4.68
C THR A 52 6.19 -8.61 5.00
N ALA A 53 6.52 -7.94 6.11
CA ALA A 53 7.85 -7.98 6.72
C ALA A 53 7.78 -8.79 8.01
N ALA A 54 8.75 -9.69 8.20
CA ALA A 54 8.85 -10.54 9.39
C ALA A 54 10.13 -10.26 10.20
N ASP A 55 10.06 -10.47 11.52
CA ASP A 55 11.21 -10.59 12.41
C ASP A 55 11.14 -11.95 13.09
N GLY A 56 11.90 -12.92 12.57
CA GLY A 56 11.74 -14.32 12.92
C GLY A 56 10.34 -14.84 12.54
N PRO A 57 9.62 -15.53 13.45
CA PRO A 57 8.30 -16.07 13.16
C PRO A 57 7.21 -15.01 13.13
N GLU A 58 7.46 -13.79 13.62
CA GLU A 58 6.46 -12.73 13.83
C GLU A 58 6.39 -11.77 12.65
N TRP A 59 5.18 -11.40 12.23
CA TRP A 59 5.01 -10.31 11.27
C TRP A 59 5.09 -8.97 11.97
N VAL A 60 5.84 -8.06 11.38
CA VAL A 60 6.11 -6.72 11.91
C VAL A 60 5.61 -5.60 10.99
N GLY A 61 5.36 -5.92 9.71
CA GLY A 61 4.85 -4.97 8.72
C GLY A 61 3.98 -5.64 7.67
N ALA A 62 2.99 -4.93 7.15
CA ALA A 62 2.13 -5.38 6.06
C ALA A 62 1.68 -4.24 5.14
N LEU A 63 1.53 -4.53 3.85
CA LEU A 63 1.05 -3.57 2.86
C LEU A 63 0.29 -4.28 1.74
N PRO A 64 -1.03 -4.06 1.57
CA PRO A 64 -1.72 -4.44 0.35
C PRO A 64 -1.36 -3.46 -0.78
N ALA A 65 -1.32 -3.95 -2.01
CA ALA A 65 -1.10 -3.12 -3.18
C ALA A 65 -1.87 -3.65 -4.41
N TYR A 66 -2.20 -2.75 -5.32
CA TYR A 66 -3.10 -3.02 -6.44
C TYR A 66 -2.50 -2.42 -7.71
N GLN A 67 -2.43 -3.23 -8.77
CA GLN A 67 -2.04 -2.72 -10.09
C GLN A 67 -3.21 -1.93 -10.68
N LEU A 68 -2.89 -0.75 -11.19
CA LEU A 68 -3.81 0.13 -11.87
C LEU A 68 -3.26 0.41 -13.27
N GLU A 69 -4.03 -0.01 -14.27
CA GLU A 69 -3.82 0.31 -15.67
C GLU A 69 -4.49 1.65 -16.03
N GLN A 70 -4.16 2.18 -17.21
CA GLN A 70 -4.70 3.44 -17.72
C GLN A 70 -6.24 3.47 -17.72
N ASP A 71 -6.87 2.34 -18.02
CA ASP A 71 -8.32 2.17 -18.17
C ASP A 71 -9.00 1.63 -16.90
N THR A 72 -8.27 1.51 -15.81
CA THR A 72 -8.80 1.01 -14.55
C THR A 72 -9.89 1.94 -14.01
N PRO A 73 -11.13 1.46 -13.73
CA PRO A 73 -12.29 2.31 -13.46
C PRO A 73 -12.29 2.98 -12.08
N TYR A 74 -11.20 2.88 -11.31
CA TYR A 74 -11.07 3.48 -9.98
C TYR A 74 -10.35 4.82 -10.07
N VAL A 75 -11.06 5.83 -10.60
CA VAL A 75 -10.49 7.17 -10.87
C VAL A 75 -9.86 7.84 -9.64
N PHE A 76 -10.40 7.60 -8.45
CA PHE A 76 -9.84 8.12 -7.20
C PHE A 76 -8.61 7.35 -6.71
N CYS A 77 -8.31 6.19 -7.28
CA CYS A 77 -7.09 5.46 -7.01
C CYS A 77 -6.00 5.74 -8.07
N SER A 78 -6.35 6.40 -9.18
CA SER A 78 -5.41 6.75 -10.26
C SER A 78 -4.56 7.96 -9.87
N PRO A 79 -3.24 7.80 -9.63
CA PRO A 79 -2.39 8.94 -9.32
C PRO A 79 -2.38 9.98 -10.44
N GLY A 80 -2.39 9.57 -11.72
CA GLY A 80 -2.47 10.51 -12.84
C GLY A 80 -3.74 11.38 -12.82
N THR A 81 -4.89 10.77 -12.54
CA THR A 81 -6.18 11.49 -12.46
C THR A 81 -6.22 12.43 -11.25
N VAL A 82 -5.81 11.94 -10.07
CA VAL A 82 -5.85 12.71 -8.83
C VAL A 82 -4.89 13.89 -8.90
N VAL A 83 -3.67 13.68 -9.39
CA VAL A 83 -2.66 14.73 -9.50
C VAL A 83 -3.06 15.79 -10.53
N ASP A 84 -3.59 15.40 -11.70
CA ASP A 84 -4.10 16.37 -12.67
C ASP A 84 -5.22 17.22 -12.08
N PHE A 85 -6.17 16.59 -11.40
CA PHE A 85 -7.27 17.31 -10.75
C PHE A 85 -6.76 18.32 -9.71
N LEU A 86 -5.88 17.89 -8.80
CA LEU A 86 -5.34 18.76 -7.75
C LEU A 86 -4.48 19.90 -8.32
N TYR A 87 -3.67 19.61 -9.33
CA TYR A 87 -2.86 20.62 -10.01
C TYR A 87 -3.75 21.68 -10.66
N ARG A 88 -4.75 21.26 -11.45
CA ARG A 88 -5.71 22.18 -12.08
C ARG A 88 -6.47 23.03 -11.07
N GLN A 89 -6.85 22.46 -9.92
CA GLN A 89 -7.48 23.23 -8.84
C GLN A 89 -6.55 24.28 -8.23
N ALA A 90 -5.26 23.99 -8.11
CA ALA A 90 -4.28 24.88 -7.50
C ALA A 90 -3.75 25.96 -8.45
N THR A 91 -3.61 25.65 -9.74
CA THR A 91 -2.92 26.51 -10.72
C THR A 91 -3.85 27.07 -11.80
N GLY A 92 -4.95 26.38 -12.11
CA GLY A 92 -5.80 26.66 -13.26
C GLY A 92 -5.35 25.98 -14.57
N ASP A 93 -4.20 25.29 -14.57
CA ASP A 93 -3.61 24.65 -15.75
C ASP A 93 -3.74 23.11 -15.73
N ASP A 94 -3.61 22.46 -16.87
CA ASP A 94 -3.58 21.00 -16.98
C ASP A 94 -2.20 20.41 -16.64
N ALA A 95 -2.16 19.33 -15.86
CA ALA A 95 -0.92 18.60 -15.56
C ALA A 95 -0.67 17.53 -16.63
N LEU A 96 -0.28 17.94 -17.84
CA LEU A 96 -0.04 17.00 -18.95
C LEU A 96 0.96 15.87 -18.64
N TRP A 97 1.84 16.10 -17.66
CA TRP A 97 2.82 15.12 -17.18
C TRP A 97 2.23 14.04 -16.26
N ALA A 98 1.06 14.28 -15.65
CA ALA A 98 0.46 13.36 -14.69
C ALA A 98 0.03 12.03 -15.33
N ALA A 99 -0.22 12.02 -16.65
CA ALA A 99 -0.44 10.79 -17.40
C ALA A 99 0.76 9.83 -17.32
N GLY A 100 1.98 10.35 -17.18
CA GLY A 100 3.21 9.56 -17.00
C GLY A 100 3.33 8.89 -15.63
N LEU A 101 2.35 9.03 -14.73
CA LEU A 101 2.29 8.29 -13.47
C LEU A 101 1.62 6.91 -13.63
N MET A 102 1.08 6.60 -14.81
CA MET A 102 0.36 5.36 -15.11
C MET A 102 1.13 4.50 -16.13
N PRO A 103 1.08 3.15 -16.05
CA PRO A 103 0.43 2.33 -15.02
C PRO A 103 1.08 2.48 -13.63
N ALA A 104 0.31 2.28 -12.58
CA ALA A 104 0.73 2.53 -11.21
C ALA A 104 0.48 1.34 -10.29
N LEU A 105 1.35 1.16 -9.30
CA LEU A 105 1.07 0.34 -8.15
C LEU A 105 0.48 1.21 -7.03
N ALA A 106 -0.82 1.09 -6.79
CA ALA A 106 -1.49 1.77 -5.68
C ALA A 106 -1.34 0.97 -4.39
N CYS A 107 -0.69 1.55 -3.39
CA CYS A 107 -0.39 0.92 -2.12
C CYS A 107 -1.33 1.38 -1.01
N GLY A 108 -1.64 0.48 -0.07
CA GLY A 108 -2.62 0.70 0.99
C GLY A 108 -4.02 0.20 0.62
N GLY A 109 -5.05 0.60 1.37
CA GLY A 109 -6.42 0.17 1.10
C GLY A 109 -6.93 0.69 -0.24
N ARG A 110 -7.59 -0.15 -1.04
CA ARG A 110 -8.28 0.26 -2.28
C ARG A 110 -9.59 1.01 -1.97
N ASN A 111 -9.48 2.16 -1.30
CA ASN A 111 -10.57 3.10 -1.04
C ASN A 111 -10.02 4.53 -0.90
N PRO A 112 -10.65 5.54 -1.53
CA PRO A 112 -10.15 6.91 -1.59
C PRO A 112 -10.26 7.74 -0.30
N SER A 113 -9.89 7.16 0.84
CA SER A 113 -9.95 7.86 2.12
C SER A 113 -8.86 7.46 3.12
N HIS A 114 -8.18 6.32 2.91
CA HIS A 114 -7.18 5.88 3.87
C HIS A 114 -6.15 4.91 3.26
N THR A 115 -4.89 5.34 3.26
CA THR A 115 -3.71 4.57 2.90
C THR A 115 -2.84 4.42 4.15
N LYS A 116 -2.56 3.19 4.56
CA LYS A 116 -1.73 2.89 5.73
C LYS A 116 -1.03 1.54 5.59
N ALA A 117 0.23 1.48 5.99
CA ALA A 117 0.94 0.22 6.21
C ALA A 117 0.61 -0.34 7.61
N GLY A 118 0.34 -1.64 7.69
CA GLY A 118 0.14 -2.34 8.95
C GLY A 118 1.48 -2.50 9.66
N VAL A 119 1.50 -2.31 10.98
CA VAL A 119 2.70 -2.42 11.82
C VAL A 119 2.34 -3.10 13.13
N ALA A 120 3.17 -4.02 13.59
CA ALA A 120 2.89 -4.74 14.83
C ALA A 120 2.82 -3.78 16.05
N ALA A 121 1.81 -4.00 16.89
CA ALA A 121 1.65 -3.26 18.14
C ALA A 121 2.85 -3.47 19.07
N GLY A 122 3.21 -2.43 19.84
CA GLY A 122 4.31 -2.50 20.80
C GLY A 122 5.71 -2.41 20.20
N LEU A 123 5.85 -2.28 18.87
CA LEU A 123 7.13 -1.93 18.27
C LEU A 123 7.51 -0.50 18.63
N GLY A 124 8.76 -0.29 19.04
CA GLY A 124 9.31 1.05 19.20
C GLY A 124 9.44 1.79 17.85
N PRO A 125 9.48 3.13 17.85
CA PRO A 125 9.46 4.00 16.66
C PRO A 125 10.40 3.56 15.55
N ARG A 126 11.67 3.32 15.89
CA ARG A 126 12.69 2.89 14.94
C ARG A 126 12.28 1.59 14.24
N ARG A 127 11.77 0.62 14.99
CA ARG A 127 11.38 -0.68 14.44
C ARG A 127 10.12 -0.59 13.59
N GLN A 128 9.21 0.32 13.93
CA GLN A 128 8.03 0.62 13.12
C GLN A 128 8.44 1.20 11.77
N ARG A 129 9.28 2.25 11.76
CA ARG A 129 9.83 2.86 10.54
C ARG A 129 10.47 1.81 9.65
N GLU A 130 11.38 1.03 10.21
CA GLU A 130 12.10 0.03 9.44
C GLU A 130 11.16 -1.07 8.89
N ALA A 131 10.07 -1.41 9.58
CA ALA A 131 9.07 -2.37 9.08
C ALA A 131 8.27 -1.80 7.90
N VAL A 132 7.89 -0.51 7.97
CA VAL A 132 7.25 0.21 6.87
C VAL A 132 8.19 0.33 5.67
N GLU A 133 9.43 0.76 5.89
CA GLU A 133 10.46 0.85 4.85
C GLU A 133 10.64 -0.48 4.12
N ALA A 134 10.65 -1.60 4.85
CA ALA A 134 10.80 -2.93 4.25
C ALA A 134 9.64 -3.32 3.32
N VAL A 135 8.39 -3.03 3.68
CA VAL A 135 7.23 -3.33 2.81
C VAL A 135 7.08 -2.33 1.66
N VAL A 136 7.48 -1.07 1.84
CA VAL A 136 7.53 -0.06 0.77
C VAL A 136 8.58 -0.45 -0.27
N GLU A 137 9.79 -0.80 0.17
CA GLU A 137 10.87 -1.25 -0.71
C GLU A 137 10.48 -2.52 -1.48
N ALA A 138 9.71 -3.42 -0.87
CA ALA A 138 9.13 -4.57 -1.56
C ALA A 138 8.13 -4.17 -2.65
N ALA A 139 7.26 -3.20 -2.37
CA ALA A 139 6.32 -2.68 -3.35
C ALA A 139 7.03 -1.98 -4.52
N GLU A 140 8.07 -1.19 -4.26
CA GLU A 140 8.88 -0.54 -5.29
C GLU A 140 9.59 -1.55 -6.20
N ARG A 141 10.19 -2.60 -5.62
CA ARG A 141 10.78 -3.69 -6.41
C ARG A 141 9.74 -4.41 -7.26
N GLN A 142 8.54 -4.65 -6.71
CA GLN A 142 7.46 -5.29 -7.47
C GLN A 142 6.96 -4.39 -8.60
N ALA A 143 6.81 -3.09 -8.36
CA ALA A 143 6.43 -2.11 -9.35
C ALA A 143 7.43 -2.08 -10.51
N TRP A 144 8.73 -2.01 -10.21
CA TRP A 144 9.80 -2.09 -11.20
C TRP A 144 9.76 -3.41 -11.99
N ALA A 145 9.65 -4.54 -11.29
CA ALA A 145 9.63 -5.87 -11.91
C ALA A 145 8.42 -6.10 -12.82
N THR A 146 7.34 -5.35 -12.62
CA THR A 146 6.10 -5.47 -13.39
C THR A 146 5.85 -4.31 -14.35
N GLY A 147 6.84 -3.43 -14.54
CA GLY A 147 6.78 -2.34 -15.51
C GLY A 147 5.80 -1.23 -15.15
N MET A 148 5.57 -0.99 -13.86
CA MET A 148 4.80 0.17 -13.39
C MET A 148 5.66 1.45 -13.49
N GLU A 149 5.04 2.57 -13.85
CA GLU A 149 5.69 3.88 -13.92
C GLU A 149 5.76 4.57 -12.55
N SER A 150 4.87 4.19 -11.62
CA SER A 150 4.87 4.75 -10.28
C SER A 150 4.43 3.77 -9.19
N VAL A 151 4.85 4.07 -7.96
CA VAL A 151 4.25 3.57 -6.73
C VAL A 151 3.52 4.75 -6.08
N SER A 152 2.28 4.56 -5.66
CA SER A 152 1.45 5.64 -5.14
C SER A 152 0.83 5.31 -3.78
N PHE A 153 0.85 6.32 -2.91
CA PHE A 153 0.17 6.34 -1.61
C PHE A 153 -0.67 7.62 -1.55
N LEU A 154 -1.91 7.58 -2.06
CA LEU A 154 -2.68 8.80 -2.36
C LEU A 154 -3.34 9.45 -1.14
N TYR A 155 -3.69 8.66 -0.13
CA TYR A 155 -4.51 9.12 1.00
C TYR A 155 -3.84 8.78 2.33
N VAL A 156 -2.60 9.22 2.50
CA VAL A 156 -1.87 9.08 3.76
C VAL A 156 -2.49 10.02 4.79
N ASP A 157 -2.88 9.48 5.94
CA ASP A 157 -3.49 10.25 7.04
C ASP A 157 -2.45 11.22 7.63
N GLU A 158 -2.88 12.41 8.06
CA GLU A 158 -1.99 13.38 8.71
C GLU A 158 -1.37 12.81 9.99
N ASP A 159 -2.10 11.92 10.67
CA ASP A 159 -1.65 11.21 11.86
C ASP A 159 -0.88 9.91 11.53
N ASP A 160 -0.57 9.63 10.25
CA ASP A 160 0.24 8.46 9.84
C ASP A 160 1.73 8.71 10.10
N GLU A 161 2.03 8.98 11.36
CA GLU A 161 3.37 9.20 11.85
C GLU A 161 3.98 7.90 12.38
N VAL A 162 5.27 7.72 12.08
CA VAL A 162 6.12 6.89 12.93
C VAL A 162 6.36 7.70 14.21
N ARG A 163 5.47 7.54 15.20
CA ARG A 163 5.55 8.28 16.47
C ARG A 163 6.95 8.14 17.06
N PRO A 164 7.69 9.24 17.33
CA PRO A 164 8.93 9.17 18.08
C PRO A 164 8.64 8.68 19.49
N GLY A 165 9.59 7.97 20.08
CA GLY A 165 9.45 7.29 21.37
C GLY A 165 10.34 7.92 22.42
#